data_AF-A0A7J3JE94-F1
#
_entry.id   AF-A0A7J3JE94-F1
#
_cell.length_a   1.000
_cell.length_b   1.000
_cell.length_c   1.000
_cell.angle_alpha   90.00
_cell.angle_beta   90.00
_cell.angle_gamma   90.00
#
_symmetry.space_group_name_H-M   'P 1'
#
loop_
_entity.id
_entity.type
_entity.pdbx_description
1 polymer ?
#
loop_
_entity_poly.entity_id
_entity_poly.type
_entity_poly.pdbx_seq_one_letter_code
_entity_poly.pdbx_strand_id
1 'polypeptide(L)' 'MPQKKNTDSAIQLPLVECFCGEKILLVPNVKQMSRAIEAHAQRHIKKLRLPKKEAELEAERVRDDLTAKVLQKACEV' A
#
# COMPACT_ATOMS: atom_id res chain seq x y z
N MET A 1 7.98 21.27 39.63
CA MET A 1 7.83 19.82 39.40
C MET A 1 7.42 19.60 37.95
N PRO A 2 8.24 18.97 37.08
CA PRO A 2 7.86 18.75 35.69
C PRO A 2 7.03 17.47 35.55
N GLN A 3 5.88 17.60 34.91
CA GLN A 3 4.94 16.50 34.64
C GLN A 3 5.41 15.69 33.42
N LYS A 4 5.12 14.38 33.48
CA LYS A 4 5.63 13.29 32.64
C LYS A 4 5.38 13.52 31.13
N LYS A 5 6.45 13.44 30.33
CA LYS A 5 6.34 13.22 28.88
C LYS A 5 5.94 11.76 28.66
N ASN A 6 4.66 11.51 28.36
CA ASN A 6 4.27 10.26 27.73
C ASN A 6 4.95 10.22 26.36
N THR A 7 6.02 9.44 26.24
CA THR A 7 6.54 9.01 24.95
C THR A 7 5.52 8.05 24.38
N ASP A 8 4.56 8.60 23.65
CA ASP A 8 3.74 7.88 22.69
C ASP A 8 4.73 7.18 21.75
N SER A 9 4.91 5.87 21.94
CA SER A 9 5.74 5.04 21.08
C SER A 9 5.09 5.07 19.70
N ALA A 10 5.52 5.99 18.84
CA ALA A 10 5.02 6.11 17.48
C ALA A 10 5.18 4.74 16.81
N ILE A 11 4.06 4.02 16.62
CA ILE A 11 4.04 2.74 15.94
C ILE A 11 4.54 3.01 14.52
N GLN A 12 5.78 2.62 14.24
CA GLN A 12 6.33 2.68 12.89
C GLN A 12 5.65 1.58 12.08
N LEU A 13 4.63 1.96 11.33
CA LEU A 13 3.91 1.04 10.46
C LEU A 13 4.80 0.66 9.27
N PRO A 14 4.86 -0.64 8.88
CA PRO A 14 5.63 -1.07 7.73
C PRO A 14 5.16 -0.40 6.43
N LEU A 15 6.07 -0.27 5.47
CA LEU A 15 5.75 0.18 4.11
C LEU A 15 5.79 -1.00 3.14
N VAL A 16 4.86 -0.99 2.18
CA VAL A 16 4.83 -1.86 1.00
C VAL A 16 5.19 -1.01 -0.21
N GLU A 17 6.13 -1.46 -1.03
CA GLU A 17 6.58 -0.72 -2.21
C GLU A 17 6.07 -1.37 -3.50
N CYS A 18 5.39 -0.58 -4.33
CA CYS A 18 5.07 -0.97 -5.70
C CYS A 18 6.33 -0.93 -6.57
N PHE A 19 6.41 -1.75 -7.62
CA PHE A 19 7.52 -1.69 -8.57
C PHE A 19 7.68 -0.33 -9.28
N CYS A 20 6.66 0.53 -9.27
CA CYS A 20 6.80 1.91 -9.76
C CYS A 20 7.46 2.88 -8.75
N GLY A 21 7.87 2.39 -7.58
CA GLY A 21 8.53 3.15 -6.52
C GLY A 21 7.59 3.86 -5.54
N GLU A 22 6.26 3.87 -5.78
CA GLU A 22 5.31 4.37 -4.79
C GLU A 22 5.23 3.44 -3.56
N LYS A 23 5.18 4.05 -2.38
CA LYS A 23 5.09 3.35 -1.09
C LYS A 23 3.71 3.50 -0.48
N ILE A 24 3.18 2.40 0.05
CA ILE A 24 1.88 2.32 0.72
C ILE A 24 2.12 1.94 2.18
N LEU A 25 1.49 2.65 3.10
CA LEU A 25 1.53 2.34 4.53
C LEU A 25 0.70 1.09 4.82
N LEU A 26 1.32 0.09 5.43
CA LEU A 26 0.65 -1.13 5.88
C LEU A 26 -0.09 -0.84 7.18
N VAL A 27 -1.43 -0.84 7.11
CA VAL A 27 -2.30 -0.68 8.28
C VAL A 27 -3.01 -2.01 8.59
N PRO A 28 -3.31 -2.33 9.86
CA PRO A 28 -4.04 -3.55 10.23
C PRO A 28 -5.47 -3.64 9.67
N ASN A 29 -6.03 -2.53 9.20
CA ASN A 29 -7.38 -2.48 8.68
C ASN A 29 -7.41 -2.96 7.21
N VAL A 30 -7.86 -4.20 7.01
CA VAL A 30 -7.96 -4.85 5.69
C VAL A 30 -8.77 -4.03 4.68
N LYS A 31 -9.88 -3.39 5.12
CA LYS A 31 -10.69 -2.55 4.22
C LYS A 31 -9.93 -1.31 3.77
N GLN A 32 -9.17 -0.68 4.66
CA GLN A 32 -8.32 0.46 4.30
C GLN A 32 -7.17 0.03 3.38
N MET A 33 -6.55 -1.13 3.64
CA MET A 33 -5.50 -1.68 2.77
C MET A 33 -6.01 -1.98 1.36
N SER A 34 -7.16 -2.65 1.24
CA SER A 34 -7.78 -2.93 -0.06
C SER A 34 -8.08 -1.64 -0.84
N ARG A 35 -8.61 -0.60 -0.17
CA ARG A 35 -8.84 0.71 -0.80
C ARG A 35 -7.55 1.40 -1.22
N ALA A 36 -6.49 1.31 -0.41
CA ALA A 36 -5.20 1.92 -0.72
C ALA A 36 -4.56 1.28 -1.96
N ILE A 37 -4.63 -0.06 -2.07
CA ILE A 37 -4.15 -0.81 -3.23
C ILE A 37 -4.94 -0.43 -4.49
N GLU A 38 -6.28 -0.46 -4.43
CA GLU A 38 -7.13 -0.13 -5.58
C GLU A 38 -6.92 1.33 -6.03
N ALA A 39 -6.86 2.27 -5.09
CA ALA A 39 -6.58 3.66 -5.40
C ALA A 39 -5.21 3.85 -6.04
N HIS A 40 -4.19 3.10 -5.60
CA HIS A 40 -2.87 3.11 -6.21
C HIS A 40 -2.92 2.54 -7.64
N ALA A 41 -3.52 1.36 -7.85
CA ALA A 41 -3.64 0.74 -9.17
C ALA A 41 -4.33 1.67 -10.19
N GLN A 42 -5.40 2.36 -9.78
CA GLN A 42 -6.08 3.34 -10.63
C GLN A 42 -5.21 4.55 -10.97
N ARG A 43 -4.43 5.07 -10.01
CA ARG A 43 -3.47 6.15 -10.29
C ARG A 43 -2.34 5.68 -11.21
N HIS A 44 -1.88 4.45 -11.01
CA HIS A 44 -0.81 3.84 -11.79
C HIS A 44 -1.16 3.81 -13.28
N ILE A 45 -2.30 3.23 -13.63
CA ILE A 45 -2.72 3.12 -15.04
C ILE A 45 -3.04 4.49 -15.66
N LYS A 46 -3.55 5.44 -14.86
CA LYS A 46 -3.76 6.83 -15.31
C LYS A 46 -2.46 7.53 -15.67
N LYS A 47 -1.37 7.24 -14.96
CA LYS A 47 -0.02 7.79 -15.27
C LYS A 47 0.54 7.19 -16.56
N LEU A 48 0.34 5.90 -16.79
CA LEU A 48 0.87 5.21 -17.97
C LEU A 48 0.12 5.51 -19.27
N ARG A 49 -1.13 6.01 -19.19
CA ARG A 49 -1.98 6.35 -20.35
C ARG A 49 -2.14 5.19 -21.35
N LEU A 50 -2.24 3.97 -20.84
CA LEU A 50 -2.39 2.76 -21.65
C LEU A 50 -3.78 2.69 -22.32
N PRO A 51 -3.90 2.01 -23.48
CA PRO A 51 -5.18 1.53 -24.01
C PRO A 51 -5.96 0.74 -22.95
N LYS A 52 -7.30 0.80 -23.00
CA LYS A 52 -8.19 0.24 -21.96
C LYS A 52 -7.84 -1.20 -21.56
N LYS A 53 -7.62 -2.09 -22.54
CA LYS A 53 -7.31 -3.50 -22.28
C LYS A 53 -5.96 -3.69 -21.57
N GLU A 54 -4.95 -2.92 -21.96
CA GLU A 54 -3.62 -2.96 -21.34
C GLU A 54 -3.64 -2.31 -19.95
N ALA A 55 -4.43 -1.25 -19.77
CA ALA A 55 -4.66 -0.62 -18.48
C ALA A 55 -5.33 -1.58 -17.49
N GLU A 56 -6.32 -2.37 -17.92
CA GLU A 56 -6.99 -3.36 -17.06
C GLU A 56 -6.02 -4.46 -16.60
N LEU A 57 -5.20 -4.99 -17.52
CA LEU A 57 -4.17 -6.00 -17.22
C LEU A 57 -3.11 -5.44 -16.25
N GLU A 58 -2.65 -4.22 -16.48
CA GLU A 58 -1.64 -3.60 -15.63
C GLU A 58 -2.20 -3.27 -14.23
N ALA A 59 -3.46 -2.84 -14.14
CA ALA A 59 -4.12 -2.65 -12.85
C ALA A 59 -4.22 -3.96 -12.06
N GLU A 60 -4.58 -5.06 -12.73
CA GLU A 60 -4.61 -6.39 -12.12
C GLU A 60 -3.24 -6.81 -11.59
N ARG A 61 -2.21 -6.69 -12.42
CA ARG A 61 -0.82 -6.98 -12.03
C ARG A 61 -0.37 -6.16 -10.82
N VAL A 62 -0.69 -4.87 -10.78
CA VAL A 62 -0.36 -3.98 -9.66
C VAL A 62 -1.10 -4.42 -8.39
N ARG A 63 -2.37 -4.81 -8.49
CA ARG A 63 -3.15 -5.30 -7.34
C ARG A 63 -2.58 -6.59 -6.79
N ASP A 64 -2.24 -7.54 -7.65
CA ASP A 64 -1.72 -8.84 -7.24
C ASP A 64 -0.36 -8.69 -6.57
N ASP A 65 0.56 -7.91 -7.16
CA ASP A 65 1.88 -7.62 -6.57
C ASP A 65 1.76 -6.99 -5.18
N LEU A 66 0.94 -5.95 -5.05
CA LEU A 66 0.77 -5.25 -3.78
C LEU A 66 0.07 -6.12 -2.74
N THR A 67 -0.93 -6.92 -3.14
CA THR A 67 -1.63 -7.83 -2.23
C THR A 67 -0.68 -8.92 -1.72
N ALA A 68 0.11 -9.52 -2.61
CA ALA A 68 1.11 -10.51 -2.23
C ALA A 68 2.13 -9.94 -1.23
N LYS A 69 2.65 -8.74 -1.50
CA LYS A 69 3.60 -8.06 -0.59
C LYS A 69 2.98 -7.68 0.75
N VAL A 70 1.71 -7.28 0.77
CA VAL A 70 0.96 -7.02 2.01
C VAL A 70 0.83 -8.28 2.83
N LEU A 71 0.42 -9.40 2.22
CA LEU A 71 0.27 -10.67 2.92
C LEU A 71 1.61 -11.18 3.44
N GLN A 72 2.68 -11.10 2.63
CA GLN A 72 4.03 -11.48 3.04
C GLN A 72 4.47 -10.68 4.28
N LYS A 73 4.37 -9.35 4.23
CA LYS A 73 4.73 -8.48 5.35
C LYS A 73 3.85 -8.70 6.57
N ALA A 74 2.58 -9.05 6.39
CA ALA A 74 1.68 -9.36 7.50
C ALA A 74 2.04 -10.69 8.20
N CYS A 75 2.64 -11.64 7.50
CA CYS A 75 3.13 -12.90 8.06
C CYS A 75 4.52 -12.78 8.72
N GLU A 76 5.28 -11.71 8.43
CA GLU A 76 6.57 -11.42 9.07
C GLU A 76 6.41 -10.80 10.48
N VAL A 77 5.20 -10.40 10.85
CA VAL A 77 4.82 -9.82 12.16
C VAL A 77 4.30 -10.89 13.10
#